data_AF-A0A1B0CDZ8-F1
#
_entry.id   AF-A0A1B0CDZ8-F1
#
_cell.length_a   1.000
_cell.length_b   1.000
_cell.length_c   1.000
_cell.angle_alpha   90.00
_cell.angle_beta   90.00
_cell.angle_gamma   90.00
#
_symmetry.space_group_name_H-M   'P 1'
#
loop_
_entity.id
_entity.type
_entity.pdbx_description
1 polymer ?
#
loop_
_entity_poly.entity_id
_entity_poly.type
_entity_poly.pdbx_seq_one_letter_code
_entity_poly.pdbx_strand_id
1 'polypeptide(L)'
;MISTRKFCTIILMILGVSLMAVAMTESVPMPRQFHSGYYNEIEEQPEDVLMELIARFGQTIMRARDDLENSKRTVDFGLARGFSGIQEAKHRMGLAAANYAGGPGRKRRSEATPMAPPDSEA
;
A
#
# COMPACT_ATOMS: atom_id res chain seq x y z
N MET A 1 23.30 -44.04 -1.01
CA MET A 1 23.90 -42.69 -1.20
C MET A 1 24.00 -42.43 -2.71
N ILE A 2 23.20 -41.51 -3.25
CA ILE A 2 23.28 -41.15 -4.66
C ILE A 2 24.59 -40.38 -4.88
N SER A 3 25.40 -40.82 -5.85
CA SER A 3 26.66 -40.16 -6.19
C SER A 3 26.37 -38.74 -6.68
N THR A 4 27.20 -37.78 -6.31
CA THR A 4 27.08 -36.36 -6.69
C THR A 4 26.88 -36.18 -8.20
N ARG A 5 27.50 -37.05 -9.01
CA ARG A 5 27.31 -37.06 -10.48
C ARG A 5 25.89 -37.41 -10.89
N LYS A 6 25.28 -38.41 -10.25
CA LYS A 6 23.89 -38.83 -10.50
C LYS A 6 22.88 -37.78 -10.04
N PHE A 7 23.18 -37.09 -8.94
CA PHE A 7 22.35 -35.99 -8.44
C PHE A 7 22.35 -34.80 -9.42
N CYS A 8 23.53 -34.38 -9.90
CA CYS A 8 23.63 -33.31 -10.90
C CYS A 8 22.91 -33.66 -12.20
N THR A 9 23.01 -34.90 -12.70
CA THR A 9 22.30 -35.31 -13.91
C THR A 9 20.78 -35.26 -13.74
N ILE A 10 20.25 -35.62 -12.57
CA ILE A 10 18.81 -35.58 -12.31
C ILE A 10 18.31 -34.13 -12.27
N ILE A 11 19.04 -33.22 -11.63
CA ILE A 11 18.69 -31.80 -11.59
C ILE A 11 18.67 -31.19 -13.00
N LEU A 12 19.67 -31.51 -13.82
CA LEU A 12 19.73 -31.02 -15.21
C LEU A 12 18.56 -31.53 -16.06
N MET A 13 18.15 -32.80 -15.87
CA MET A 13 16.98 -33.36 -16.56
C MET A 13 15.69 -32.67 -16.13
N ILE A 14 15.50 -32.41 -14.84
CA ILE A 14 14.31 -31.71 -14.32
C ILE A 14 14.25 -30.28 -14.87
N LEU A 15 15.37 -29.55 -14.85
CA LEU A 15 15.45 -28.20 -15.42
C LEU A 15 15.16 -28.19 -16.92
N GLY A 16 15.71 -29.13 -17.68
CA GLY A 16 15.46 -29.25 -19.12
C GLY A 16 13.98 -29.52 -19.44
N VAL A 17 13.34 -30.42 -18.69
CA VAL A 17 11.90 -30.71 -18.84
C VAL A 17 11.05 -29.49 -18.49
N SER A 18 11.41 -28.74 -17.44
CA SER A 18 10.68 -27.52 -17.06
C SER A 18 10.79 -26.41 -18.12
N LEU A 19 11.97 -26.26 -18.75
CA LEU A 19 12.19 -25.32 -19.84
C LEU A 19 11.39 -25.68 -21.08
N MET A 20 11.31 -26.97 -21.42
CA MET A 20 10.48 -27.45 -22.53
C MET A 20 8.99 -27.23 -22.25
N ALA A 21 8.54 -27.44 -21.01
CA ALA A 21 7.15 -27.17 -20.63
C ALA A 21 6.79 -25.68 -20.79
N VAL A 22 7.71 -24.77 -20.43
CA VAL A 22 7.53 -23.32 -20.65
C VAL A 22 7.60 -22.95 -22.14
N ALA A 23 8.46 -23.59 -22.93
CA ALA A 23 8.56 -23.34 -24.37
C ALA A 23 7.32 -23.83 -25.15
N MET A 24 6.66 -24.88 -24.65
CA MET A 24 5.43 -25.45 -25.21
C MET A 24 4.16 -24.74 -24.74
N THR A 25 4.26 -23.71 -23.88
CA THR A 25 3.09 -22.87 -23.60
C THR A 25 2.80 -22.05 -24.86
N GLU A 26 1.82 -22.51 -25.65
CA GLU A 26 1.25 -21.72 -26.72
C GLU A 26 0.77 -20.41 -26.11
N SER A 27 1.34 -19.29 -26.59
CA SER A 27 0.80 -17.98 -26.27
C SER A 27 -0.60 -17.91 -26.87
N VAL A 28 -1.58 -17.55 -26.03
CA VAL A 28 -2.96 -17.33 -26.49
C VAL A 28 -2.90 -16.42 -27.72
N PRO A 29 -3.50 -16.81 -28.86
CA PRO A 29 -3.49 -15.97 -30.04
C PRO A 29 -4.14 -14.64 -29.67
N MET A 30 -3.36 -13.56 -29.72
CA MET A 30 -3.89 -12.20 -29.67
C MET A 30 -5.00 -12.11 -30.72
N PRO A 31 -6.25 -11.77 -30.33
CA PRO A 31 -7.34 -11.66 -31.28
C PRO A 31 -7.04 -10.49 -32.23
N ARG A 32 -6.48 -10.81 -33.41
CA ARG A 32 -6.20 -9.85 -34.49
C ARG A 32 -7.45 -9.11 -34.99
N GLN A 33 -8.64 -9.54 -34.57
CA GLN A 33 -9.91 -8.90 -34.89
C GLN A 33 -10.12 -7.58 -34.13
N PHE A 34 -9.50 -7.38 -32.97
CA PHE A 34 -9.70 -6.16 -32.18
C PHE A 34 -8.94 -4.95 -32.72
N HIS A 35 -7.88 -5.14 -33.49
CA HIS A 35 -7.02 -4.03 -33.93
C HIS A 35 -7.58 -3.24 -35.12
N SER A 36 -8.40 -3.85 -35.99
CA SER A 36 -8.95 -3.17 -37.17
C SER A 36 -10.20 -2.34 -36.89
N GLY A 37 -11.03 -2.78 -35.92
CA GLY A 37 -12.22 -2.05 -35.49
C GLY A 37 -11.90 -0.88 -34.58
N TYR A 38 -10.93 -1.05 -33.67
CA TYR A 38 -10.57 -0.05 -32.68
C TYR A 38 -10.10 1.29 -33.26
N TYR A 39 -9.39 1.29 -34.40
CA TYR A 39 -8.99 2.55 -35.05
C TYR A 39 -10.13 3.21 -35.83
N ASN A 40 -11.04 2.43 -36.46
CA ASN A 40 -12.21 2.99 -37.15
C ASN A 40 -13.24 3.57 -36.17
N GLU A 41 -13.42 2.93 -35.02
CA GLU A 41 -14.40 3.32 -33.99
C GLU A 41 -13.95 4.54 -33.16
N ILE A 42 -12.66 4.89 -33.19
CA ILE A 42 -12.13 6.14 -32.61
C ILE A 42 -12.29 7.32 -33.58
N GLU A 43 -12.22 7.07 -34.89
CA GLU A 43 -12.39 8.12 -35.90
C GLU A 43 -13.88 8.49 -36.10
N GLU A 44 -14.80 7.57 -35.79
CA GLU A 44 -16.26 7.76 -35.92
C GLU A 44 -16.96 8.20 -34.60
N GLN A 45 -16.22 8.38 -33.51
CA GLN A 45 -16.78 8.86 -32.25
C GLN A 45 -16.94 10.39 -32.25
N PRO A 46 -18.11 10.92 -31.84
CA PRO A 46 -18.30 12.37 -31.76
C PRO A 46 -17.32 12.95 -30.73
N GLU A 47 -16.54 13.96 -31.15
CA GLU A 47 -15.52 14.63 -30.34
C GLU A 47 -16.07 15.08 -28.97
N ASP A 48 -17.38 15.37 -28.89
CA ASP A 48 -18.10 15.75 -27.67
C ASP A 48 -18.06 14.67 -26.58
N VAL A 49 -18.19 13.39 -26.95
CA VAL A 49 -18.17 12.27 -25.98
C VAL A 49 -16.75 12.03 -25.49
N LEU A 50 -15.76 12.14 -26.38
CA LEU A 50 -14.35 12.06 -26.00
C LEU A 50 -13.96 13.24 -25.09
N MET A 51 -14.40 14.45 -25.42
CA MET A 51 -14.18 15.65 -24.62
C MET A 51 -14.82 15.51 -23.24
N GLU A 52 -16.05 14.97 -23.16
CA GLU A 52 -16.74 14.68 -21.92
C GLU A 52 -16.00 13.61 -21.10
N LEU A 53 -15.52 12.55 -21.73
CA LEU A 53 -14.75 11.50 -21.07
C LEU A 53 -13.42 12.04 -20.53
N ILE A 54 -12.70 12.84 -21.32
CA ILE A 54 -11.46 13.51 -20.91
C ILE A 54 -11.74 14.47 -19.75
N ALA A 55 -12.81 15.26 -19.82
CA ALA A 55 -13.20 16.18 -18.76
C ALA A 55 -13.54 15.43 -17.46
N ARG A 56 -14.31 14.34 -17.54
CA ARG A 56 -14.64 13.47 -16.39
C ARG A 56 -13.39 12.83 -15.81
N PHE A 57 -12.47 12.34 -16.64
CA PHE A 57 -11.19 11.80 -16.18
C PHE A 57 -10.31 12.85 -15.51
N GLY A 58 -10.16 14.03 -16.12
CA GLY A 58 -9.40 15.13 -15.57
C GLY A 58 -9.94 15.56 -14.21
N GLN A 59 -11.26 15.65 -14.08
CA GLN A 59 -11.94 15.97 -12.82
C GLN A 59 -11.74 14.89 -11.73
N THR A 60 -11.79 13.61 -12.09
CA THR A 60 -11.52 12.51 -11.15
C THR A 60 -10.06 12.51 -10.69
N ILE A 61 -9.12 12.73 -11.62
CA ILE A 61 -7.69 12.79 -11.31
C ILE A 61 -7.37 14.01 -10.42
N MET A 62 -7.95 15.18 -10.71
CA MET A 62 -7.75 16.38 -9.88
C MET A 62 -8.29 16.18 -8.46
N ARG A 63 -9.49 15.61 -8.31
CA ARG A 63 -10.04 15.29 -6.98
C ARG A 63 -9.20 14.27 -6.23
N ALA A 64 -8.78 13.18 -6.90
CA ALA A 64 -7.90 12.18 -6.32
C ALA A 64 -6.54 12.77 -5.93
N ARG A 65 -6.04 13.74 -6.70
CA ARG A 65 -4.80 14.47 -6.39
C ARG A 65 -4.97 15.36 -5.16
N ASP A 66 -6.05 16.12 -5.05
CA ASP A 66 -6.31 16.98 -3.88
C ASP A 66 -6.48 16.13 -2.60
N ASP A 67 -7.19 15.00 -2.72
CA ASP A 67 -7.31 14.02 -1.64
C ASP A 67 -5.96 13.38 -1.27
N LEU A 68 -5.07 13.18 -2.25
CA LEU A 68 -3.71 12.67 -2.04
C LEU A 68 -2.75 13.73 -1.49
N GLU A 69 -2.91 15.00 -1.87
CA GLU A 69 -2.09 16.12 -1.40
C GLU A 69 -2.39 16.42 0.08
N ASN A 70 -3.66 16.28 0.50
CA ASN A 70 -4.05 16.36 1.90
C ASN A 70 -3.76 15.05 2.67
N SER A 71 -3.81 13.91 1.98
CA SER A 71 -3.40 12.63 2.52
C SER A 71 -1.90 12.45 2.34
N LYS A 72 -1.12 12.97 3.30
CA LYS A 72 0.29 12.60 3.52
C LYS A 72 0.51 11.09 3.81
N ARG A 73 -0.44 10.23 3.43
CA ARG A 73 -0.37 8.78 3.38
C ARG A 73 0.13 8.41 2.00
N THR A 74 1.43 8.23 1.93
CA THR A 74 2.08 7.48 0.85
C THR A 74 1.32 6.17 0.60
N VAL A 75 0.85 5.95 -0.63
CA VAL A 75 0.30 4.67 -1.07
C VAL A 75 1.45 3.66 -1.13
N ASP A 76 1.49 2.71 -0.19
CA ASP A 76 2.51 1.66 -0.18
C ASP A 76 2.10 0.51 -1.10
N PHE A 77 2.86 0.31 -2.18
CA PHE A 77 2.68 -0.81 -3.11
C PHE A 77 3.33 -2.12 -2.61
N GLY A 78 3.69 -2.22 -1.33
CA GLY A 78 4.31 -3.39 -0.72
C GLY A 78 5.77 -3.61 -1.14
N LEU A 79 6.37 -2.66 -1.86
CA LEU A 79 7.74 -2.75 -2.40
C LEU A 79 8.81 -2.50 -1.32
N ALA A 80 8.48 -1.74 -0.27
CA ALA A 80 9.45 -1.23 0.68
C ALA A 80 9.69 -2.13 1.91
N ARG A 81 9.37 -3.44 1.83
CA ARG A 81 9.55 -4.43 2.92
C ARG A 81 9.04 -3.93 4.29
N GLY A 82 7.80 -3.42 4.34
CA GLY A 82 7.13 -3.10 5.61
C GLY A 82 7.15 -1.62 6.01
N PHE A 83 7.36 -0.69 5.07
CA PHE A 83 7.24 0.75 5.32
C PHE A 83 5.85 1.15 5.83
N SER A 84 4.76 0.63 5.23
CA SER A 84 3.39 0.79 5.73
C SER A 84 3.23 0.33 7.19
N GLY A 85 3.84 -0.80 7.55
CA GLY A 85 3.80 -1.33 8.92
C GLY A 85 4.52 -0.43 9.93
N ILE A 86 5.68 0.14 9.56
CA ILE A 86 6.42 1.07 10.43
C ILE A 86 5.65 2.39 10.60
N GLN A 87 4.98 2.87 9.55
CA GLN A 87 4.16 4.07 9.60
C GLN A 87 2.94 3.86 10.50
N GLU A 88 2.25 2.73 10.35
CA GLU A 88 1.11 2.36 11.18
C GLU A 88 1.54 2.15 12.65
N ALA A 89 2.69 1.52 12.90
CA ALA A 89 3.22 1.32 14.23
C ALA A 89 3.55 2.64 14.94
N LYS A 90 4.25 3.57 14.26
CA LYS A 90 4.53 4.92 14.80
C LYS A 90 3.25 5.68 15.09
N HIS A 91 2.26 5.58 14.20
CA HIS A 91 0.97 6.21 14.39
C HIS A 91 0.23 5.67 15.62
N ARG A 92 0.15 4.34 15.76
CA ARG A 92 -0.46 3.67 16.93
C ARG A 92 0.27 4.03 18.23
N MET A 93 1.59 4.11 18.20
CA MET A 93 2.41 4.51 19.35
C MET A 93 2.13 5.97 19.77
N GLY A 94 2.03 6.89 18.81
CA GLY A 94 1.69 8.28 19.08
C GLY A 94 0.30 8.45 19.70
N LEU A 95 -0.69 7.73 19.18
CA LEU A 95 -2.05 7.71 19.74
C LEU A 95 -2.07 7.13 21.17
N ALA A 96 -1.32 6.06 21.43
CA ALA A 96 -1.21 5.49 22.77
C ALA A 96 -0.54 6.46 23.76
N ALA A 97 0.51 7.18 23.34
CA ALA A 97 1.15 8.19 24.17
C ALA A 97 0.23 9.38 24.48
N ALA A 98 -0.60 9.80 23.52
CA ALA A 98 -1.60 10.85 23.74
C ALA A 98 -2.73 10.41 24.69
N ASN A 99 -3.12 9.13 24.64
CA ASN A 99 -4.16 8.55 25.50
C ASN A 99 -3.62 8.10 26.88
N TYR A 100 -2.33 8.27 27.16
CA TYR A 100 -1.75 7.92 28.46
C TYR A 100 -2.26 8.85 29.57
N ALA A 101 -2.79 8.27 30.64
CA ALA A 101 -3.45 9.01 31.73
C ALA A 101 -2.55 10.05 32.44
N GLY A 102 -1.22 9.90 32.35
CA GLY A 102 -0.22 10.84 32.85
C GLY A 102 0.48 11.64 31.76
N GLY A 103 -0.11 11.77 30.57
CA GLY A 103 0.50 12.42 29.41
C GLY A 103 0.80 13.91 29.63
N PRO A 104 1.72 14.49 28.83
CA PRO A 104 2.15 15.88 28.96
C PRO A 104 0.95 16.85 28.91
N GLY A 105 0.86 17.77 29.88
CA GLY A 105 -0.21 18.76 29.97
C GLY A 105 -1.37 18.42 30.91
N ARG A 106 -1.46 17.18 31.43
CA ARG A 106 -2.50 16.82 32.41
C ARG A 106 -2.01 17.07 33.84
N LYS A 107 -2.46 18.18 34.45
CA LYS A 107 -2.14 18.51 35.84
C LYS A 107 -2.64 17.40 36.77
N ARG A 108 -1.73 16.81 37.56
CA ARG A 108 -2.09 15.92 38.67
C ARG A 108 -3.00 16.73 39.60
N ARG A 109 -4.26 16.30 39.76
CA ARG A 109 -5.18 16.91 40.72
C ARG A 109 -4.49 16.81 42.08
N SER A 110 -4.10 17.96 42.63
CA SER A 110 -3.40 18.10 43.89
C SER A 110 -4.13 17.30 44.96
N GLU A 111 -3.39 16.42 45.63
CA GLU A 111 -3.87 15.73 46.82
C GLU A 111 -4.42 16.77 47.80
N ALA A 112 -5.60 16.46 48.29
CA ALA A 112 -6.41 17.33 49.11
C ALA A 112 -5.68 17.70 50.41
N THR A 113 -5.83 18.97 50.78
CA THR A 113 -5.55 19.56 52.09
C THR A 113 -5.94 18.64 53.27
N PRO A 114 -5.08 18.55 54.30
CA PRO A 114 -5.59 18.56 55.67
C PRO A 114 -5.20 19.86 56.39
N MET A 115 -6.21 20.47 57.01
CA MET A 115 -6.14 21.60 57.93
C MET A 115 -5.07 21.41 59.03
N ALA A 116 -4.28 22.47 59.29
CA ALA A 116 -3.76 22.77 60.63
C ALA A 116 -4.93 23.16 61.56
N PRO A 117 -4.94 22.92 62.88
CA PRO A 117 -4.05 23.57 63.88
C PRO A 117 -3.90 22.71 65.20
N PRO A 118 -3.61 23.22 66.43
CA PRO A 118 -2.87 24.40 66.92
C PRO A 118 -1.69 24.04 67.87
N ASP A 119 -0.82 25.02 68.09
CA ASP A 119 0.17 25.29 69.16
C ASP A 119 0.26 24.34 70.39
N SER A 120 1.45 23.79 70.64
CA SER A 120 2.02 23.59 71.99
C SER A 120 3.52 23.23 71.94
N GLU A 121 4.41 24.21 72.05
CA GLU A 121 5.81 24.00 72.48
C GLU A 121 6.07 24.80 73.78
N ALA A 122 6.96 24.23 74.60
CA ALA A 122 7.26 24.53 75.99
C ALA A 122 8.14 25.77 76.21
#